data_AF-N1URY8-F1
#
_entry.id   AF-N1URY8-F1
#
_cell.length_a   1.000
_cell.length_b   1.000
_cell.length_c   1.000
_cell.angle_alpha   90.00
_cell.angle_beta   90.00
_cell.angle_gamma   90.00
#
_symmetry.space_group_name_H-M   'P 1'
#
loop_
_entity.id
_entity.type
_entity.pdbx_description
1 polymer ?
#
loop_
_entity_poly.entity_id
_entity_poly.type
_entity_poly.pdbx_seq_one_letter_code
_entity_poly.pdbx_strand_id
1 'polypeptide(L)'
;MESWKKDSRFIFVKADIANKEEVSSIFQEHKFNYIAHFAAESHVDRSISGPEEFIKTNVLGTFYLLDAARLQWNGSYEGKNFFMYLRTKSLER
;
A
#
# COMPACT_ATOMS: atom_id res chain seq x y z
N MET A 1 -15.64 13.38 -16.08
CA MET A 1 -14.71 12.24 -15.95
C MET A 1 -13.94 12.22 -14.63
N GLU A 2 -14.37 12.92 -13.56
CA GLU A 2 -13.80 12.79 -12.20
C GLU A 2 -14.89 13.05 -11.13
N SER A 3 -16.06 12.40 -11.27
CA SER A 3 -17.20 12.60 -10.37
C SER A 3 -16.86 12.30 -8.91
N TRP A 4 -15.88 11.43 -8.67
CA TRP A 4 -15.41 11.05 -7.33
C TRP A 4 -14.81 12.22 -6.54
N LYS A 5 -14.24 13.25 -7.20
CA LYS A 5 -13.62 14.39 -6.51
C LYS A 5 -14.59 15.24 -5.69
N LYS A 6 -15.89 15.12 -5.98
CA LYS A 6 -16.96 15.84 -5.27
C LYS A 6 -17.67 14.97 -4.24
N ASP A 7 -17.33 13.69 -4.16
CA ASP A 7 -17.95 12.75 -3.24
C ASP A 7 -17.18 12.74 -1.92
N SER A 8 -17.81 13.15 -0.82
CA SER A 8 -17.19 13.20 0.51
C SER A 8 -16.83 11.83 1.08
N ARG A 9 -17.30 10.73 0.46
CA ARG A 9 -16.94 9.36 0.84
C ARG A 9 -15.57 8.94 0.29
N PHE A 10 -14.99 9.75 -0.59
CA PHE A 10 -13.70 9.48 -1.19
C PHE A 10 -12.68 10.53 -0.77
N ILE A 11 -11.52 10.07 -0.29
CA ILE A 11 -10.38 10.91 0.04
C ILE A 11 -9.20 10.43 -0.80
N PHE A 12 -8.59 11.35 -1.56
CA PHE A 12 -7.37 11.07 -2.28
C PHE A 12 -6.17 11.55 -1.46
N VAL A 13 -5.24 10.64 -1.18
CA VAL A 13 -3.96 10.96 -0.57
C VAL A 13 -2.85 10.56 -1.54
N LYS A 14 -2.02 11.53 -1.92
CA LYS A 14 -0.81 11.28 -2.70
C LYS A 14 0.33 11.02 -1.72
N ALA A 15 0.77 9.77 -1.63
CA ALA A 15 1.84 9.34 -0.74
C ALA A 15 2.63 8.19 -1.37
N ASP A 16 3.84 7.97 -0.88
CA ASP A 16 4.69 6.83 -1.20
C ASP A 16 4.60 5.76 -0.11
N ILE A 17 4.27 4.53 -0.50
CA ILE A 17 4.19 3.40 0.44
C ILE A 17 5.57 3.04 1.02
N ALA A 18 6.66 3.35 0.32
CA ALA A 18 8.02 3.15 0.79
C ALA A 18 8.48 4.25 1.76
N ASN A 19 7.66 5.29 2.00
CA ASN A 19 7.92 6.31 3.00
C ASN A 19 7.16 5.98 4.29
N LYS A 20 7.91 5.58 5.33
CA LYS A 20 7.34 5.16 6.61
C LYS A 20 6.53 6.28 7.28
N GLU A 21 7.05 7.51 7.25
CA GLU A 21 6.45 8.65 7.92
C GLU A 21 5.11 9.03 7.28
N GLU A 22 5.04 9.01 5.95
CA GLU A 22 3.79 9.26 5.21
C GLU A 22 2.74 8.19 5.53
N VAL A 23 3.10 6.90 5.43
CA VAL A 23 2.19 5.80 5.81
C VAL A 23 1.71 5.94 7.25
N SER A 24 2.63 6.21 8.18
CA SER A 24 2.29 6.38 9.60
C SER A 24 1.33 7.55 9.82
N SER A 25 1.53 8.68 9.14
CA SER A 25 0.67 9.85 9.26
C SER A 25 -0.76 9.57 8.80
N ILE A 26 -0.93 8.84 7.69
CA ILE A 26 -2.25 8.46 7.15
C ILE A 26 -3.00 7.57 8.15
N PHE A 27 -2.31 6.62 8.79
CA PHE A 27 -2.90 5.75 9.82
C PHE A 27 -3.15 6.46 11.16
N GLN A 28 -2.52 7.61 11.40
CA GLN A 28 -2.85 8.45 12.55
C GLN A 28 -4.10 9.29 12.28
N GLU A 29 -4.22 9.86 11.07
CA GLU A 29 -5.34 10.70 10.65
C GLU A 29 -6.64 9.89 10.43
N HIS A 30 -6.54 8.68 9.88
CA HIS A 30 -7.69 7.86 9.51
C HIS A 30 -7.70 6.52 10.24
N LYS A 31 -8.89 5.99 10.54
CA LYS A 31 -9.08 4.66 11.14
C LYS A 31 -9.56 3.67 10.07
N PHE A 32 -8.76 2.64 9.81
CA PHE A 32 -9.06 1.63 8.81
C PHE A 32 -9.62 0.36 9.45
N ASN A 33 -10.70 -0.15 8.87
CA ASN A 33 -11.19 -1.51 9.12
C ASN A 33 -10.71 -2.48 8.03
N TYR A 34 -10.58 -1.99 6.80
CA TYR A 34 -10.20 -2.78 5.64
C TYR A 34 -9.08 -2.07 4.90
N ILE A 35 -8.08 -2.83 4.48
CA ILE A 35 -6.99 -2.33 3.64
C ILE A 35 -6.93 -3.21 2.40
N ALA A 36 -6.95 -2.60 1.21
CA ALA A 36 -6.77 -3.29 -0.05
C ALA A 36 -5.50 -2.73 -0.73
N HIS A 37 -4.42 -3.51 -0.70
CA HIS A 37 -3.09 -3.09 -1.14
C HIS A 37 -2.82 -3.58 -2.55
N PHE A 38 -2.69 -2.63 -3.49
CA PHE A 38 -2.41 -2.87 -4.91
C PHE A 38 -1.12 -2.20 -5.39
N ALA A 39 -0.44 -1.43 -4.53
CA ALA A 39 0.74 -0.66 -4.93
C ALA A 39 1.96 -1.57 -5.04
N ALA A 40 2.60 -1.56 -6.20
CA ALA A 40 3.81 -2.34 -6.48
C ALA A 40 4.55 -1.77 -7.70
N GLU A 41 5.87 -1.93 -7.72
CA GLU A 41 6.63 -1.94 -8.98
C GLU A 41 6.44 -3.32 -9.63
N SER A 42 5.93 -3.33 -10.85
CA SER A 42 5.46 -4.55 -11.54
C SER A 42 6.20 -4.83 -12.85
N HIS A 43 7.10 -3.94 -13.29
CA HIS A 43 7.89 -4.14 -14.49
C HIS A 43 9.07 -5.07 -14.20
N VAL A 44 9.02 -6.28 -14.74
CA VAL A 44 10.10 -7.26 -14.58
C VAL A 44 11.42 -6.77 -15.14
N ASP A 45 11.42 -6.12 -16.31
CA ASP A 45 12.64 -5.59 -16.92
C ASP A 45 13.35 -4.55 -16.03
N ARG A 46 12.57 -3.75 -15.30
CA ARG A 46 13.10 -2.79 -14.32
C ARG A 46 13.62 -3.49 -13.07
N SER A 47 13.02 -4.60 -12.65
CA SER A 47 13.54 -5.39 -11.52
C SER A 47 14.89 -6.07 -11.83
N ILE A 48 15.20 -6.34 -13.10
CA ILE A 48 16.50 -6.90 -13.52
C ILE A 48 17.59 -5.83 -13.54
N SER A 49 17.28 -4.63 -14.05
CA SER A 49 18.23 -3.53 -14.20
C SER A 49 18.36 -2.64 -12.95
N GLY A 50 17.33 -2.59 -12.11
CA GLY A 50 17.24 -1.79 -10.90
C GLY A 50 16.41 -2.49 -9.82
N PRO A 51 16.90 -3.59 -9.23
CA PRO A 51 16.17 -4.40 -8.24
C PRO A 51 15.85 -3.64 -6.95
N GLU A 52 16.61 -2.60 -6.63
CA GLU A 52 16.45 -1.81 -5.40
C GLU A 52 15.03 -1.21 -5.27
N GLU A 53 14.48 -0.68 -6.36
CA GLU A 53 13.14 -0.06 -6.37
C GLU A 53 12.04 -1.10 -6.16
N PHE A 54 12.24 -2.33 -6.62
CA PHE A 54 11.34 -3.45 -6.34
C PHE A 54 11.36 -3.80 -4.85
N ILE A 55 12.55 -3.86 -4.23
CA ILE A 55 12.67 -4.15 -2.80
C ILE A 55 12.04 -3.02 -1.96
N LYS A 56 12.34 -1.76 -2.27
CA LYS A 56 11.76 -0.60 -1.56
C LYS A 56 10.24 -0.59 -1.65
N THR A 57 9.68 -0.67 -2.85
CA THR A 57 8.23 -0.52 -3.04
C THR A 57 7.49 -1.77 -2.56
N ASN A 58 7.90 -2.95 -3.01
CA ASN A 58 7.07 -4.15 -2.85
C ASN A 58 7.28 -4.82 -1.50
N VAL A 59 8.52 -4.80 -0.98
CA VAL A 59 8.85 -5.46 0.29
C VAL A 59 8.75 -4.46 1.43
N LEU A 60 9.55 -3.40 1.37
CA LEU A 60 9.64 -2.43 2.46
C LEU A 60 8.35 -1.63 2.61
N GLY A 61 7.74 -1.19 1.51
CA GLY A 61 6.47 -0.48 1.55
C GLY A 61 5.30 -1.33 2.06
N THR A 62 5.24 -2.61 1.66
CA THR A 62 4.26 -3.56 2.24
C THR A 62 4.50 -3.75 3.74
N PHE A 63 5.76 -3.85 4.17
CA PHE A 63 6.09 -3.94 5.60
C PHE A 63 5.57 -2.72 6.38
N TYR A 64 5.77 -1.49 5.86
CA TYR A 64 5.28 -0.28 6.53
C TYR A 64 3.76 -0.24 6.62
N LEU A 65 3.03 -0.67 5.58
CA LEU A 65 1.57 -0.77 5.62
C LEU A 65 1.09 -1.77 6.68
N LEU A 66 1.72 -2.95 6.74
CA LEU A 66 1.37 -4.00 7.71
C LEU A 66 1.68 -3.57 9.14
N ASP A 67 2.84 -2.95 9.38
CA ASP A 67 3.22 -2.48 10.72
C ASP A 67 2.31 -1.34 11.18
N ALA A 68 1.98 -0.39 10.30
CA ALA A 68 1.03 0.68 10.61
C ALA A 68 -0.38 0.14 10.94
N ALA A 69 -0.86 -0.86 10.19
CA ALA A 69 -2.12 -1.54 10.48
C ALA A 69 -2.08 -2.28 11.82
N ARG A 70 -1.00 -3.03 12.08
CA ARG A 70 -0.77 -3.75 13.34
C ARG A 70 -0.78 -2.80 14.54
N LEU A 71 -0.09 -1.67 14.43
CA LEU A 71 -0.04 -0.64 15.47
C LEU A 71 -1.40 0.03 15.67
N GLN A 72 -2.11 0.35 14.59
CA GLN A 72 -3.44 0.98 14.68
C GLN A 72 -4.47 0.04 15.31
N TRP A 73 -4.46 -1.24 14.96
CA TRP A 73 -5.41 -2.22 15.46
C TRP A 73 -5.07 -2.70 16.86
N ASN A 74 -3.79 -2.66 17.26
CA ASN A 74 -3.32 -2.87 18.62
C ASN A 74 -3.89 -4.13 19.31
N GLY A 75 -3.96 -5.25 18.58
CA GLY A 75 -4.48 -6.53 19.09
C GLY A 75 -6.00 -6.71 18.93
N SER A 76 -6.74 -5.69 18.52
CA SER A 76 -8.18 -5.77 18.22
C SER A 76 -8.41 -6.02 16.73
N TYR A 77 -8.34 -7.30 16.33
CA TYR A 77 -8.45 -7.71 14.92
C TYR A 77 -9.87 -8.07 14.46
N GLU A 78 -10.85 -8.07 15.36
CA GLU A 78 -12.24 -8.37 14.99
C GLU A 78 -12.78 -7.32 14.00
N GLY A 79 -13.32 -7.79 12.87
CA GLY A 79 -13.77 -6.92 11.78
C GLY A 79 -12.64 -6.17 11.06
N LYS A 80 -11.38 -6.57 11.25
CA LYS A 80 -10.21 -6.02 10.55
C LYS A 80 -9.71 -6.97 9.48
N ASN A 81 -9.48 -6.46 8.27
CA ASN A 81 -9.02 -7.27 7.15
C ASN A 81 -7.95 -6.55 6.33
N PHE A 82 -6.91 -7.30 5.93
CA PHE A 82 -5.88 -6.84 5.02
C PHE A 82 -5.90 -7.73 3.78
N PHE A 83 -6.27 -7.16 2.64
CA PHE A 83 -6.21 -7.81 1.34
C PHE A 83 -4.99 -7.30 0.59
N MET A 84 -4.16 -8.22 0.11
CA MET A 84 -2.97 -7.93 -0.66
C MET A 84 -3.09 -8.56 -2.04
N TYR A 85 -2.98 -7.73 -3.09
CA TYR A 85 -2.93 -8.21 -4.46
C TYR A 85 -1.49 -8.19 -4.95
N LEU A 86 -0.96 -9.38 -5.24
CA LEU A 86 0.36 -9.55 -5.84
C LEU A 86 0.22 -9.88 -7.32
N ARG A 87 0.83 -9.07 -8.17
CA ARG A 87 0.98 -9.36 -9.60
C ARG A 87 2.45 -9.48 -9.93
N THR A 88 2.87 -10.66 -10.35
CA THR A 88 4.13 -10.84 -11.06
C THR A 88 3.81 -10.81 -12.56
N LYS A 89 4.56 -10.05 -13.34
CA LYS A 89 4.54 -10.23 -14.80
C LYS A 89 5.32 -11.51 -15.06
N SER A 90 4.73 -12.52 -15.71
CA SER A 90 5.53 -13.58 -16.30
C SER A 90 6.26 -12.98 -17.50
N LEU A 91 7.55 -13.25 -17.65
CA LEU A 91 8.25 -13.04 -18.91
C LEU A 91 7.66 -14.03 -19.91
N GLU A 92 6.60 -13.63 -20.63
CA GLU A 92 6.34 -14.25 -21.91
C GLU A 92 7.49 -13.83 -22.84
N ARG A 93 8.21 -14.84 -23.33
CA ARG A 93 9.27 -14.71 -24.33
C ARG A 93 8.74 -14.11 -25.63
#